data_AF-A0A2I0NHN4-F1
#
_entry.id   AF-A0A2I0NHN4-F1
#
_cell.length_a   1.000
_cell.length_b   1.000
_cell.length_c   1.000
_cell.angle_alpha   90.00
_cell.angle_beta   90.00
_cell.angle_gamma   90.00
#
_symmetry.space_group_name_H-M   'P 1'
#
loop_
_entity.id
_entity.type
_entity.pdbx_description
1 polymer ?
#
loop_
_entity_poly.entity_id
_entity_poly.type
_entity_poly.pdbx_seq_one_letter_code
_entity_poly.pdbx_strand_id
1 'polypeptide(L)'
;MKADESGSFYNYIAEGCRLCYRGAKMVLFVTGKCGKDCYYCPVSNERQGKDIVFANERQVRTDRDVIEEAESMDALGTSITGGEPLLEPGRVLHYIRLLKERFGTSHHIHLYTASAPGDEILGALKEAGLDEIRFHPPPHVWVTINTSPYRRSIITASKLG
;
A
#
# COMPACT_ATOMS: atom_id res chain seq x y z
N MET A 1 7.27 -5.77 24.26
CA MET A 1 7.73 -5.81 22.86
C MET A 1 8.79 -6.89 22.74
N LYS A 2 8.63 -7.86 21.84
CA LYS A 2 9.61 -8.93 21.66
C LYS A 2 10.68 -8.46 20.68
N ALA A 3 11.95 -8.69 21.03
CA ALA A 3 13.08 -8.50 20.11
C ALA A 3 12.90 -9.41 18.89
N ASP A 4 13.22 -8.89 17.70
CA ASP A 4 13.13 -9.65 16.46
C ASP A 4 14.42 -10.44 16.17
N GLU A 5 14.27 -11.57 15.50
CA GLU A 5 15.37 -12.45 15.05
C GLU A 5 15.74 -12.21 13.59
N SER A 6 15.25 -11.11 12.98
CA SER A 6 15.39 -10.86 11.54
C SER A 6 16.77 -10.33 11.14
N GLY A 7 17.61 -9.98 12.12
CA GLY A 7 18.90 -9.33 11.89
C GLY A 7 18.79 -7.86 11.48
N SER A 8 17.61 -7.24 11.66
CA SER A 8 17.40 -5.81 11.43
C SER A 8 18.21 -4.97 12.43
N PHE A 9 18.82 -3.88 11.94
CA PHE A 9 19.53 -2.91 12.79
C PHE A 9 18.59 -2.21 13.80
N TYR A 10 17.28 -2.23 13.52
CA TYR A 10 16.23 -1.77 14.40
C TYR A 10 15.46 -2.96 14.98
N ASN A 11 15.33 -3.02 16.30
CA ASN A 11 14.61 -4.07 17.05
C ASN A 11 13.07 -4.02 16.90
N TYR A 12 12.54 -3.25 15.94
CA TYR A 12 11.12 -3.08 15.70
C TYR A 12 10.80 -3.29 14.23
N ILE A 13 9.92 -4.25 13.96
CA ILE A 13 9.40 -4.54 12.63
C ILE A 13 7.92 -4.14 12.58
N ALA A 14 7.56 -3.30 11.62
CA ALA A 14 6.17 -2.92 11.37
C ALA A 14 5.29 -4.16 11.10
N GLU A 15 4.03 -4.13 11.52
CA GLU A 15 3.12 -5.28 11.41
C GLU A 15 2.97 -5.75 9.95
N GLY A 16 2.96 -4.82 8.99
CA GLY A 16 2.98 -5.14 7.56
C GLY A 16 4.15 -6.03 7.15
N CYS A 17 5.35 -5.81 7.70
CA CYS A 17 6.52 -6.64 7.44
C CYS A 17 6.42 -8.01 8.13
N ARG A 18 5.89 -8.06 9.37
CA ARG A 18 5.72 -9.32 10.12
C ARG A 18 4.76 -10.27 9.42
N LEU A 19 3.65 -9.73 8.88
CA LEU A 19 2.68 -10.51 8.11
C LEU A 19 3.23 -10.91 6.73
N CYS A 20 3.98 -10.01 6.07
CA CYS A 20 4.63 -10.31 4.80
C CYS A 20 5.62 -11.47 4.93
N TYR A 21 6.45 -11.47 5.98
CA TYR A 21 7.40 -12.55 6.26
C TYR A 21 6.72 -13.92 6.43
N ARG A 22 5.49 -13.94 6.94
CA ARG A 22 4.67 -15.15 7.09
C ARG A 22 3.95 -15.58 5.81
N GLY A 23 4.06 -14.81 4.71
CA GLY A 23 3.26 -15.02 3.50
C GLY A 23 1.77 -14.69 3.67
N ALA A 24 1.39 -13.97 4.74
CA ALA A 24 -0.01 -13.79 5.14
C ALA A 24 -0.65 -12.51 4.56
N LYS A 25 -0.06 -11.92 3.52
CA LYS A 25 -0.57 -10.68 2.90
C LYS A 25 -0.84 -10.89 1.42
N MET A 26 -2.08 -10.65 1.01
CA MET A 26 -2.43 -10.52 -0.40
C MET A 26 -1.81 -9.23 -0.97
N VAL A 27 -1.25 -9.30 -2.18
CA VAL A 27 -0.79 -8.10 -2.90
C VAL A 27 -1.92 -7.62 -3.82
N LEU A 28 -2.45 -6.43 -3.58
CA LEU A 28 -3.48 -5.82 -4.41
C LEU A 28 -2.87 -4.71 -5.27
N PHE A 29 -2.61 -5.05 -6.53
CA PHE A 29 -2.14 -4.12 -7.55
C PHE A 29 -3.34 -3.36 -8.14
N VAL A 30 -3.49 -2.07 -7.84
CA VAL A 30 -4.72 -1.32 -8.16
C VAL A 30 -4.71 -0.62 -9.51
N THR A 31 -3.55 -0.32 -10.07
CA THR A 31 -3.39 0.25 -11.41
C THR A 31 -1.92 0.19 -11.80
N GLY A 32 -1.62 0.11 -13.09
CA GLY A 32 -0.27 0.24 -13.63
C GLY A 32 0.07 1.65 -14.10
N LYS A 33 -0.89 2.59 -14.07
CA LYS A 33 -0.60 4.01 -14.34
C LYS A 33 0.39 4.53 -13.29
N CYS A 34 1.40 5.24 -13.75
CA CYS A 34 2.35 5.93 -12.88
C CYS A 34 2.88 7.17 -13.61
N GLY A 35 3.02 8.29 -12.89
CA GLY A 35 3.67 9.50 -13.40
C GLY A 35 5.19 9.53 -13.16
N LYS A 36 5.79 8.40 -12.77
CA LYS A 36 7.22 8.27 -12.45
C LYS A 36 7.91 7.34 -13.44
N ASP A 37 9.17 7.64 -13.73
CA ASP A 37 10.05 6.94 -14.66
C ASP A 37 11.24 6.30 -13.93
N CYS A 38 10.97 5.60 -12.82
CA CYS A 38 12.00 4.99 -11.99
C CYS A 38 12.85 4.00 -12.79
N TYR A 39 14.17 4.19 -12.79
CA TYR A 39 15.12 3.32 -13.50
C TYR A 39 15.13 1.86 -13.02
N TYR A 40 14.52 1.58 -11.88
CA TYR A 40 14.45 0.27 -11.22
C TYR A 40 13.00 -0.19 -11.01
N CYS A 41 12.04 0.34 -11.78
CA CYS A 41 10.63 0.01 -11.57
C CYS A 41 10.40 -1.52 -11.64
N PRO A 42 9.87 -2.15 -10.58
CA PRO A 42 9.66 -3.60 -10.55
C PRO A 42 8.37 -4.03 -11.26
N VAL A 43 7.54 -3.08 -11.71
CA VAL A 43 6.28 -3.36 -12.41
C VAL A 43 6.60 -3.94 -13.78
N SER A 44 5.99 -5.09 -14.10
CA SER A 44 6.22 -5.77 -15.37
C SER A 44 5.67 -4.97 -16.56
N ASN A 45 6.23 -5.21 -17.75
CA ASN A 45 5.77 -4.57 -19.00
C ASN A 45 4.29 -4.88 -19.29
N GLU A 46 3.79 -6.05 -18.88
CA GLU A 46 2.39 -6.41 -19.06
C GLU A 46 1.45 -5.55 -18.21
N ARG A 47 1.92 -5.03 -17.08
CA ARG A 47 1.13 -4.22 -16.14
C ARG A 47 1.40 -2.72 -16.29
N GLN A 48 2.62 -2.32 -16.66
CA GLN A 48 3.04 -0.92 -16.74
C GLN A 48 2.15 -0.09 -17.67
N GLY A 49 1.72 1.07 -17.17
CA GLY A 49 0.90 2.04 -17.92
C GLY A 49 -0.55 1.64 -18.15
N LYS A 50 -0.97 0.44 -17.73
CA LYS A 50 -2.33 -0.08 -17.96
C LYS A 50 -3.22 0.11 -16.74
N ASP A 51 -4.48 0.47 -16.96
CA ASP A 51 -5.46 0.56 -15.89
C ASP A 51 -6.09 -0.80 -15.60
N ILE A 52 -5.32 -1.68 -14.98
CA ILE A 52 -5.73 -3.06 -14.68
C ILE A 52 -5.42 -3.37 -13.21
N VAL A 53 -6.32 -4.13 -12.61
CA VAL A 53 -6.23 -4.53 -11.20
C VAL A 53 -5.86 -6.01 -11.11
N PHE A 54 -4.98 -6.36 -10.17
CA PHE A 54 -4.67 -7.74 -9.82
C PHE A 54 -4.70 -7.94 -8.31
N ALA A 55 -5.25 -9.06 -7.87
CA ALA A 55 -5.07 -9.61 -6.55
C ALA A 55 -4.08 -10.78 -6.71
N ASN A 56 -2.88 -10.64 -6.15
CA ASN A 56 -1.72 -11.49 -6.45
C ASN A 56 -1.49 -11.59 -7.99
N GLU A 57 -1.62 -12.78 -8.57
CA GLU A 57 -1.52 -13.06 -10.00
C GLU A 57 -2.88 -13.06 -10.71
N ARG A 58 -4.01 -13.07 -9.97
CA ARG A 58 -5.36 -13.08 -10.51
C ARG A 58 -5.78 -11.68 -10.97
N GLN A 59 -6.15 -11.54 -12.23
CA GLN A 59 -6.73 -10.29 -12.72
C GLN A 59 -8.12 -10.09 -12.11
N VAL A 60 -8.35 -8.92 -11.54
CA VAL A 60 -9.62 -8.55 -10.89
C VAL A 60 -10.57 -7.97 -11.93
N ARG A 61 -11.76 -8.55 -12.05
CA ARG A 61 -12.86 -8.08 -12.88
C ARG A 61 -14.04 -7.58 -12.04
N THR A 62 -14.15 -8.11 -10.82
CA THR A 62 -15.18 -7.78 -9.83
C THR A 62 -14.58 -7.78 -8.42
N ASP A 63 -15.24 -7.12 -7.47
CA ASP A 63 -14.83 -7.13 -6.06
C ASP A 63 -14.73 -8.54 -5.47
N ARG A 64 -15.56 -9.46 -5.98
CA ARG A 64 -15.54 -10.88 -5.59
C ARG A 64 -14.19 -11.54 -5.87
N ASP A 65 -13.51 -11.17 -6.96
CA ASP A 65 -12.19 -11.71 -7.26
C ASP A 65 -11.15 -11.35 -6.19
N VAL A 66 -11.26 -10.15 -5.61
CA VAL A 66 -10.39 -9.68 -4.52
C VAL A 66 -10.66 -10.46 -3.23
N ILE A 67 -11.94 -10.64 -2.90
CA ILE A 67 -12.36 -11.36 -1.70
C ILE A 67 -11.95 -12.83 -1.79
N GLU A 68 -12.27 -13.50 -2.91
CA GLU A 68 -11.94 -14.92 -3.11
C GLU A 68 -10.44 -15.17 -3.06
N GLU A 69 -9.63 -14.27 -3.64
CA GLU A 69 -8.17 -14.39 -3.59
C GLU A 69 -7.66 -14.26 -2.16
N ALA A 70 -8.13 -13.25 -1.41
CA ALA A 70 -7.77 -13.06 0.00
C ALA A 70 -8.19 -14.25 0.87
N GLU A 71 -9.37 -14.83 0.65
CA GLU A 71 -9.84 -16.04 1.34
C GLU A 71 -8.99 -17.26 0.99
N SER A 72 -8.63 -17.43 -0.28
CA SER A 72 -7.89 -18.61 -0.76
C SER A 72 -6.51 -18.79 -0.10
N MET A 73 -5.92 -17.68 0.36
CA MET A 73 -4.61 -17.65 1.01
C MET A 73 -4.70 -17.38 2.52
N ASP A 74 -5.90 -17.41 3.11
CA ASP A 74 -6.15 -17.06 4.51
C ASP A 74 -5.48 -15.72 4.90
N ALA A 75 -5.65 -14.71 4.04
CA ALA A 75 -4.95 -13.43 4.17
C ALA A 75 -5.28 -12.76 5.51
N LEU A 76 -4.25 -12.44 6.28
CA LEU A 76 -4.35 -11.64 7.50
C LEU A 76 -4.18 -10.14 7.23
N GLY A 77 -3.90 -9.79 5.99
CA GLY A 77 -3.74 -8.41 5.56
C GLY A 77 -3.59 -8.25 4.06
N THR A 78 -3.52 -7.00 3.61
CA THR A 78 -3.36 -6.66 2.19
C THR A 78 -2.29 -5.59 2.00
N SER A 79 -1.47 -5.74 0.97
CA SER A 79 -0.51 -4.75 0.49
C SER A 79 -1.08 -4.11 -0.76
N ILE A 80 -1.50 -2.85 -0.67
CA ILE A 80 -1.99 -2.09 -1.82
C ILE A 80 -0.80 -1.45 -2.51
N THR A 81 -0.66 -1.73 -3.81
CA THR A 81 0.45 -1.31 -4.66
C THR A 81 -0.01 -1.07 -6.09
N GLY A 82 0.90 -0.75 -7.01
CA GLY A 82 0.57 -0.44 -8.39
C GLY A 82 1.77 0.15 -9.12
N GLY A 83 1.47 0.96 -10.14
CA GLY A 83 2.36 2.03 -10.58
C GLY A 83 2.36 3.16 -9.55
N GLU A 84 1.30 3.96 -9.54
CA GLU A 84 0.97 4.90 -8.45
C GLU A 84 -0.50 4.71 -8.05
N PRO A 85 -0.77 4.00 -6.95
CA PRO A 85 -2.13 3.76 -6.47
C PRO A 85 -2.96 5.04 -6.27
N LEU A 86 -2.33 6.12 -5.80
CA LEU A 86 -3.03 7.38 -5.49
C LEU A 86 -3.38 8.21 -6.72
N LEU A 87 -3.08 7.75 -7.94
CA LEU A 87 -3.74 8.26 -9.14
C LEU A 87 -5.22 7.82 -9.24
N GLU A 88 -5.60 6.77 -8.50
CA GLU A 88 -6.96 6.23 -8.46
C GLU A 88 -7.46 6.15 -7.00
N PRO A 89 -7.52 7.28 -6.26
CA PRO A 89 -7.75 7.28 -4.81
C PRO A 89 -9.11 6.69 -4.44
N GLY A 90 -10.16 6.92 -5.24
CA GLY A 90 -11.48 6.33 -5.02
C GLY A 90 -11.45 4.81 -5.01
N ARG A 91 -10.65 4.20 -5.90
CA ARG A 91 -10.47 2.74 -5.99
C ARG A 91 -9.70 2.19 -4.79
N VAL A 92 -8.66 2.91 -4.36
CA VAL A 92 -7.91 2.54 -3.14
C VAL A 92 -8.85 2.56 -1.94
N LEU A 93 -9.61 3.64 -1.74
CA LEU A 93 -10.56 3.77 -0.63
C LEU A 93 -11.65 2.69 -0.68
N HIS A 94 -12.17 2.37 -1.87
CA HIS A 94 -13.14 1.31 -2.09
C HIS A 94 -12.60 -0.04 -1.61
N TYR A 95 -11.40 -0.44 -2.06
CA TYR A 95 -10.83 -1.73 -1.68
C TYR A 95 -10.46 -1.82 -0.21
N ILE A 96 -9.99 -0.73 0.41
CA ILE A 96 -9.74 -0.70 1.85
C ILE A 96 -11.05 -1.01 2.60
N ARG A 97 -12.15 -0.32 2.27
CA ARG A 97 -13.46 -0.55 2.92
C ARG A 97 -13.97 -1.96 2.67
N LEU A 98 -13.94 -2.44 1.43
CA LEU A 98 -14.35 -3.80 1.06
C LEU A 98 -13.65 -4.86 1.91
N LEU A 99 -12.33 -4.75 2.04
CA LEU A 99 -11.52 -5.70 2.80
C LEU A 99 -11.78 -5.60 4.31
N LYS A 100 -11.91 -4.39 4.85
CA LYS A 100 -12.21 -4.17 6.27
C LYS A 100 -13.63 -4.64 6.63
N GLU A 101 -14.60 -4.47 5.74
CA GLU A 101 -15.97 -4.97 5.90
C GLU A 101 -16.01 -6.50 5.87
N ARG A 102 -15.26 -7.13 4.96
CA ARG A 102 -15.25 -8.60 4.80
C ARG A 102 -14.47 -9.33 5.90
N PHE A 103 -13.29 -8.82 6.25
CA PHE A 103 -12.31 -9.51 7.11
C PHE A 103 -12.14 -8.87 8.49
N GLY A 104 -12.81 -7.73 8.74
CA GLY A 104 -12.77 -7.02 10.00
C GLY A 104 -11.61 -6.04 10.15
N THR A 105 -11.64 -5.27 11.24
CA THR A 105 -10.67 -4.21 11.51
C THR A 105 -9.24 -4.73 11.74
N SER A 106 -9.09 -6.00 12.14
CA SER A 106 -7.78 -6.65 12.32
C SER A 106 -7.07 -7.03 11.01
N HIS A 107 -7.76 -7.01 9.87
CA HIS A 107 -7.15 -7.27 8.58
C HIS A 107 -6.19 -6.13 8.22
N HIS A 108 -4.89 -6.34 8.35
CA HIS A 108 -3.92 -5.25 8.28
C HIS A 108 -3.65 -4.81 6.84
N ILE A 109 -3.98 -3.57 6.50
CA ILE A 109 -3.83 -2.99 5.16
C ILE A 109 -2.73 -1.94 5.17
N HIS A 110 -1.75 -2.11 4.28
CA HIS A 110 -0.75 -1.08 4.02
C HIS A 110 -0.75 -0.65 2.57
N LEU A 111 -0.39 0.62 2.33
CA LEU A 111 -0.34 1.23 1.02
C LEU A 111 1.07 1.70 0.68
N TYR A 112 1.56 1.33 -0.50
CA TYR A 112 2.74 1.96 -1.11
C TYR A 112 2.32 3.13 -2.00
N THR A 113 3.05 4.25 -1.93
CA THR A 113 2.88 5.39 -2.83
C THR A 113 4.20 6.09 -3.12
N ALA A 114 4.39 6.51 -4.37
CA ALA A 114 5.49 7.37 -4.80
C ALA A 114 5.04 8.84 -4.92
N SER A 115 3.97 9.19 -4.20
CA SER A 115 3.37 10.51 -4.13
C SER A 115 3.37 11.05 -2.70
N ALA A 116 3.22 12.37 -2.57
CA ALA A 116 3.06 13.06 -1.30
C ALA A 116 1.60 13.52 -1.14
N PRO A 117 0.68 12.65 -0.69
CA PRO A 117 -0.72 12.99 -0.49
C PRO A 117 -0.90 14.13 0.52
N GLY A 118 -1.87 15.00 0.24
CA GLY A 118 -2.29 16.05 1.17
C GLY A 118 -3.14 15.51 2.31
N ASP A 119 -3.48 16.42 3.24
CA ASP A 119 -4.17 16.08 4.49
C ASP A 119 -5.56 15.46 4.24
N GLU A 120 -6.29 15.90 3.21
CA GLU A 120 -7.60 15.37 2.82
C GLU A 120 -7.54 13.88 2.44
N ILE A 121 -6.61 13.52 1.55
CA ILE A 121 -6.43 12.12 1.12
C ILE A 121 -5.96 11.26 2.29
N LEU A 122 -5.04 11.77 3.11
CA LEU A 122 -4.56 11.05 4.30
C LEU A 122 -5.70 10.80 5.31
N GLY A 123 -6.55 11.81 5.55
CA GLY A 123 -7.74 11.67 6.38
C GLY A 123 -8.69 10.61 5.83
N ALA A 124 -9.02 10.68 4.53
CA ALA A 124 -9.89 9.70 3.89
C ALA A 124 -9.33 8.27 3.94
N LEU A 125 -8.02 8.09 3.77
CA LEU A 125 -7.35 6.79 3.89
C LEU A 125 -7.46 6.26 5.32
N LYS A 126 -7.25 7.10 6.33
CA LYS A 126 -7.38 6.72 7.74
C LYS A 126 -8.83 6.31 8.06
N GLU A 127 -9.80 7.11 7.64
CA GLU A 127 -11.23 6.84 7.83
C GLU A 127 -11.69 5.55 7.14
N ALA A 128 -11.14 5.25 5.96
CA ALA A 128 -11.41 3.98 5.27
C ALA A 128 -10.84 2.77 6.03
N GLY A 129 -9.86 2.97 6.92
CA GLY A 129 -9.23 1.93 7.71
C GLY A 129 -7.83 1.55 7.24
N LEU A 130 -7.09 2.43 6.56
CA LEU A 130 -5.67 2.19 6.28
C LEU A 130 -4.87 2.14 7.59
N ASP A 131 -4.07 1.08 7.77
CA ASP A 131 -3.27 0.89 8.99
C ASP A 131 -1.84 1.42 8.85
N GLU A 132 -1.28 1.38 7.64
CA GLU A 132 0.12 1.74 7.40
C GLU A 132 0.30 2.35 5.99
N ILE A 133 1.07 3.43 5.88
CA ILE A 133 1.44 4.02 4.58
C ILE A 133 2.96 4.04 4.43
N ARG A 134 3.43 3.61 3.26
CA ARG A 134 4.86 3.55 2.89
C ARG A 134 5.12 4.50 1.74
N PHE A 135 5.91 5.52 2.01
CA PHE A 135 6.31 6.50 1.01
C PHE A 135 7.55 6.03 0.27
N HIS A 136 7.54 6.19 -1.05
CA HIS A 136 8.66 5.90 -1.93
C HIS A 136 9.07 7.15 -2.73
N PRO A 137 9.71 8.15 -2.09
CA PRO A 137 10.07 9.39 -2.76
C PRO A 137 11.02 9.13 -3.93
N PRO A 138 10.85 9.79 -5.09
CA PRO A 138 11.76 9.62 -6.21
C PRO A 138 13.15 10.23 -5.91
N PRO A 139 14.24 9.71 -6.51
CA PRO A 139 15.61 10.11 -6.18
C PRO A 139 15.89 11.61 -6.25
N HIS A 140 15.30 12.33 -7.21
CA HIS A 140 15.49 13.77 -7.37
C HIS A 140 14.98 14.61 -6.18
N VAL A 141 14.13 14.04 -5.31
CA VAL A 141 13.61 14.72 -4.11
C VAL A 141 14.46 14.45 -2.87
N TRP A 142 15.33 13.44 -2.87
CA TRP A 142 16.02 12.99 -1.66
C TRP A 142 16.87 14.09 -1.01
N VAL A 143 17.56 14.90 -1.82
CA VAL A 143 18.41 16.01 -1.33
C VAL A 143 17.58 17.10 -0.64
N THR A 144 16.33 17.28 -1.06
CA THR A 144 15.41 18.31 -0.54
C THR A 144 14.26 17.70 0.25
N ILE A 145 14.39 16.46 0.73
CA ILE A 145 13.28 15.70 1.33
C ILE A 145 12.64 16.46 2.51
N ASN A 146 13.47 17.15 3.30
CA ASN A 146 13.05 17.94 4.46
C ASN A 146 12.25 19.20 4.10
N THR A 147 12.36 19.70 2.88
CA THR A 147 11.58 20.85 2.39
C THR A 147 10.55 20.45 1.35
N SER A 148 10.53 19.17 0.96
CA SER A 148 9.59 18.63 -0.01
C SER A 148 8.20 18.41 0.60
N PRO A 149 7.15 18.27 -0.23
CA PRO A 149 5.82 17.90 0.24
C PRO A 149 5.78 16.61 1.07
N TYR A 150 6.70 15.66 0.84
CA TYR A 150 6.75 14.40 1.61
C TYR A 150 6.91 14.62 3.10
N ARG A 151 7.69 15.64 3.54
CA ARG A 151 7.83 15.92 4.97
C ARG A 151 6.47 16.19 5.61
N ARG A 152 5.63 17.00 4.94
CA ARG A 152 4.28 17.29 5.43
C ARG A 152 3.44 16.02 5.46
N SER A 153 3.39 15.26 4.37
CA SER A 153 2.61 14.01 4.29
C SER A 153 3.00 13.01 5.38
N ILE A 154 4.30 12.82 5.62
CA ILE A 154 4.82 11.91 6.65
C ILE A 154 4.41 12.38 8.06
N ILE A 155 4.56 13.68 8.36
CA ILE A 155 4.16 14.23 9.66
C ILE A 155 2.64 14.11 9.85
N THR A 156 1.84 14.42 8.84
CA THR A 156 0.38 14.30 8.91
C THR A 156 -0.02 12.84 9.12
N ALA A 157 0.51 11.90 8.33
CA ALA A 157 0.24 10.47 8.46
C ALA A 157 0.61 9.97 9.87
N SER A 158 1.77 10.36 10.39
CA SER A 158 2.19 9.98 11.74
C SER A 158 1.28 10.52 12.85
N LYS A 159 0.62 11.68 12.64
CA LYS A 159 -0.33 12.26 13.61
C LYS A 159 -1.69 11.58 13.60
N LEU A 160 -2.09 11.05 12.44
CA LEU A 160 -3.34 10.29 12.31
C LEU A 160 -3.24 8.89 12.95
N GLY A 161 -2.01 8.42 13.17
CA GLY A 161 -1.70 7.08 13.70
C GLY A 161 -2.15 5.98 12.78
#